data_AF-A0AA42UJV1-F1
#
_entry.id   AF-A0AA42UJV1-F1
#
_cell.length_a   1.000
_cell.length_b   1.000
_cell.length_c   1.000
_cell.angle_alpha   90.00
_cell.angle_beta   90.00
_cell.angle_gamma   90.00
#
_symmetry.space_group_name_H-M   'P 1'
#
loop_
_entity.id
_entity.type
_entity.pdbx_description
1 polymer ?
#
loop_
_entity_poly.entity_id
_entity_poly.type
_entity_poly.pdbx_seq_one_letter_code
_entity_poly.pdbx_strand_id
1 'polypeptide(L)' 'MARILMTRALDGNGHIVDVKDVVSGKACNCTCIGCQGAVWAMKGPIKAHYFAHEPNSIEQNSCTWKPETEIHIL' A
#
# COMPACT_ATOMS: atom_id res chain seq x y z
N MET A 1 11.21 -7.15 -11.24
CA MET A 1 9.84 -6.89 -10.73
C MET A 1 9.74 -5.42 -10.38
N ALA A 2 8.75 -4.71 -10.90
CA ALA A 2 8.56 -3.29 -10.64
C ALA A 2 8.04 -3.10 -9.21
N ARG A 3 8.64 -2.16 -8.48
CA ARG A 3 8.26 -1.87 -7.09
C ARG A 3 7.04 -0.95 -7.12
N ILE A 4 5.86 -1.49 -6.81
CA ILE A 4 4.61 -0.72 -6.77
C ILE A 4 4.57 0.05 -5.44
N LEU A 5 4.53 1.38 -5.55
CA LEU A 5 4.45 2.30 -4.42
C LEU A 5 3.12 3.04 -4.49
N MET A 6 2.39 3.09 -3.39
CA MET A 6 1.05 3.69 -3.31
C MET A 6 0.92 4.54 -2.04
N THR A 7 -0.01 5.50 -2.01
CA THR A 7 -0.28 6.31 -0.80
C THR A 7 -1.51 5.85 -0.05
N ARG A 8 -2.37 5.05 -0.70
CA ARG A 8 -3.62 4.51 -0.15
C ARG A 8 -3.62 3.00 -0.05
N ALA A 9 -4.22 2.48 1.00
CA ALA A 9 -4.41 1.06 1.25
C ALA A 9 -5.74 0.81 1.97
N LEU A 10 -6.15 -0.45 2.11
CA LEU A 10 -7.28 -0.85 2.94
C LEU A 10 -6.78 -1.24 4.34
N ASP A 11 -7.46 -0.75 5.37
CA ASP A 11 -7.28 -1.23 6.75
C ASP A 11 -7.97 -2.60 6.96
N GLY A 12 -7.76 -3.24 8.12
CA GLY A 12 -8.42 -4.49 8.51
C GLY A 12 -9.96 -4.44 8.48
N ASN A 13 -10.55 -3.25 8.57
CA ASN A 13 -11.99 -3.03 8.39
C ASN A 13 -12.44 -2.80 6.93
N GLY A 14 -11.51 -2.80 5.96
CA GLY A 14 -11.80 -2.53 4.55
C GLY A 14 -11.99 -1.05 4.22
N HIS A 15 -11.63 -0.15 5.13
CA HIS A 15 -11.66 1.30 4.88
C HIS A 15 -10.39 1.75 4.16
N ILE A 16 -10.54 2.69 3.22
CA ILE A 16 -9.39 3.31 2.56
C ILE A 16 -8.71 4.27 3.54
N VAL A 17 -7.41 4.03 3.78
CA VAL A 17 -6.57 4.83 4.69
C VAL A 17 -5.39 5.43 3.94
N ASP A 18 -4.92 6.59 4.39
CA ASP A 18 -3.65 7.17 3.92
C ASP A 18 -2.48 6.57 4.69
N VAL A 19 -1.34 6.44 4.01
CA VAL A 19 -0.10 6.01 4.66
C VAL A 19 0.27 6.90 5.85
N LYS A 20 -0.07 8.18 5.84
CA LYS A 20 0.22 9.11 6.94
C LYS A 20 -0.54 8.76 8.22
N ASP A 21 -1.75 8.21 8.11
CA ASP A 21 -2.65 7.99 9.25
C ASP A 21 -2.44 6.65 9.96
N VAL A 22 -1.69 5.71 9.37
CA VAL A 22 -1.46 4.38 9.95
C VAL A 22 -0.14 4.25 10.72
N VAL A 23 0.03 3.20 11.51
CA VAL A 23 1.33 2.91 12.13
C VAL A 23 2.37 2.50 11.07
N SER A 24 3.66 2.77 11.31
CA SER A 24 4.71 2.42 10.35
C SER A 24 5.00 0.92 10.32
N GLY A 25 5.45 0.42 9.17
CA GLY A 25 5.86 -0.96 8.95
C GLY A 25 4.71 -1.93 8.72
N LYS A 26 4.94 -3.21 9.04
CA LYS A 26 3.95 -4.30 8.91
C LYS A 26 2.84 -4.23 9.96
N ALA A 27 3.03 -3.46 11.03
CA ALA A 27 2.05 -3.31 12.10
C ALA A 27 0.75 -2.61 11.67
N CYS A 28 0.74 -1.94 10.51
CA CYS A 28 -0.48 -1.31 9.98
C CYS A 28 -1.54 -2.33 9.56
N ASN A 29 -1.16 -3.58 9.30
CA ASN A 29 -2.03 -4.64 8.83
C ASN A 29 -2.88 -4.22 7.60
N CYS A 30 -2.35 -3.32 6.77
CA CYS A 30 -3.05 -2.84 5.59
C CYS A 30 -2.85 -3.76 4.38
N THR A 31 -3.81 -3.72 3.47
CA THR A 31 -3.80 -4.49 2.22
C THR A 31 -3.94 -3.60 0.99
N CYS A 32 -3.39 -4.06 -0.13
CA CYS A 32 -3.47 -3.35 -1.40
C CYS A 32 -4.92 -3.31 -1.92
N ILE A 33 -5.36 -2.17 -2.43
CA ILE A 33 -6.70 -2.00 -3.00
C ILE A 33 -6.88 -2.83 -4.28
N GLY A 34 -5.80 -3.07 -5.04
CA GLY A 34 -5.87 -3.76 -6.33
C GLY A 34 -5.83 -5.29 -6.24
N CYS A 35 -4.96 -5.84 -5.39
CA CYS A 35 -4.77 -7.29 -5.27
C CYS A 35 -5.03 -7.85 -3.87
N GLN A 36 -5.45 -7.01 -2.92
CA GLN A 36 -5.68 -7.39 -1.52
C GLN A 36 -4.45 -7.92 -0.78
N GLY A 37 -3.27 -7.87 -1.40
CA GLY A 37 -2.05 -8.36 -0.78
C GLY A 37 -1.48 -7.45 0.29
N ALA A 38 -0.76 -8.05 1.22
CA ALA A 38 -0.18 -7.34 2.35
C ALA A 38 0.82 -6.26 1.90
N VAL A 39 0.65 -5.05 2.46
CA VAL A 39 1.54 -3.91 2.22
C VAL A 39 2.16 -3.41 3.52
N TRP A 40 3.33 -2.81 3.42
CA TRP A 40 4.06 -2.23 4.54
C TRP A 40 4.04 -0.71 4.43
N ALA A 41 3.66 -0.02 5.51
CA ALA A 41 3.72 1.42 5.59
C ALA A 41 5.17 1.90 5.76
N MET A 42 5.81 2.35 4.68
CA MET A 42 7.17 2.87 4.71
C MET A 42 7.13 4.36 5.01
N LYS A 43 7.54 4.71 6.23
CA LYS A 43 7.71 6.10 6.68
C LYS A 43 9.18 6.36 6.95
N GLY A 44 9.67 7.49 6.49
CA GLY A 44 11.06 7.87 6.69
C GLY A 44 11.26 9.37 6.55
N PRO A 45 12.32 9.93 7.13
CA PRO A 45 12.55 11.38 7.15
C PRO A 45 12.99 11.96 5.80
N ILE A 46 13.46 11.11 4.87
CA ILE A 46 14.06 11.55 3.59
C ILE A 46 13.09 11.34 2.42
N LYS A 47 12.39 10.20 2.39
CA LYS A 47 11.48 9.84 1.30
C LYS A 47 10.05 10.14 1.72
N ALA A 48 9.20 10.49 0.76
CA ALA A 48 7.77 10.56 0.98
C ALA A 48 7.26 9.25 1.59
N HIS A 49 6.23 9.31 2.42
CA HIS A 49 5.61 8.12 2.98
C HIS A 49 4.88 7.35 1.87
N TYR A 50 5.03 6.03 1.83
CA TYR A 50 4.36 5.17 0.85
C TYR A 50 4.08 3.79 1.45
N PHE A 51 3.08 3.11 0.91
CA PHE A 51 2.92 1.67 1.06
C PHE A 51 3.70 0.95 -0.02
N ALA A 52 4.37 -0.14 0.37
CA ALA A 52 5.02 -1.05 -0.55
C ALA A 52 4.56 -2.49 -0.27
N HIS A 53 4.33 -3.26 -1.33
CA HIS A 53 4.08 -4.68 -1.19
C HIS A 53 5.24 -5.40 -0.51
N GLU A 54 4.91 -6.43 0.26
CA GLU A 54 5.91 -7.35 0.81
C GLU A 54 6.71 -7.99 -0.35
N PRO A 55 8.06 -7.94 -0.30
CA PRO A 55 8.89 -8.55 -1.34
C PRO A 55 8.64 -10.06 -1.38
N ASN A 56 8.50 -10.62 -2.59
CA ASN A 56 8.14 -12.02 -2.85
C ASN A 56 6.70 -12.42 -2.50
N SER A 57 5.79 -11.48 -2.24
CA SER A 57 4.37 -11.84 -2.17
C SER A 57 3.84 -12.23 -3.56
N ILE A 58 3.14 -13.36 -3.63
CA ILE A 58 2.50 -13.88 -4.86
C ILE A 58 1.55 -12.81 -5.43
N GLU A 59 0.84 -12.10 -4.55
CA GLU A 59 -0.15 -11.10 -4.91
C GLU A 59 0.46 -9.86 -5.57
N GLN A 60 1.75 -9.59 -5.35
CA GLN A 60 2.47 -8.51 -6.02
C GLN A 60 2.67 -8.81 -7.52
N ASN A 61 2.90 -10.08 -7.89
CA ASN A 61 3.17 -10.47 -9.28
C ASN A 61 1.96 -10.32 -10.20
N SER A 62 0.75 -10.34 -9.62
CA SER A 62 -0.51 -10.17 -10.33
C SER A 62 -1.25 -8.90 -9.89
N CYS A 63 -0.54 -7.94 -9.31
CA CYS A 63 -1.15 -6.72 -8.83
C CYS A 63 -1.66 -5.85 -9.98
N THR A 64 -2.93 -5.46 -9.91
CA THR A 64 -3.62 -4.62 -10.89
C THR A 64 -3.62 -3.14 -10.52
N TRP A 65 -3.11 -2.79 -9.34
CA TRP A 65 -3.05 -1.41 -8.87
C TRP A 65 -2.21 -0.54 -9.82
N LYS A 66 -2.72 0.65 -10.14
CA LYS A 66 -2.05 1.65 -10.98
C LYS A 66 -2.11 3.02 -10.34
N PRO A 67 -1.20 3.95 -10.70
CA PRO A 67 -1.25 5.34 -10.21
C PRO A 67 -2.59 6.01 -10.50
N GLU A 68 -3.24 5.68 -11.63
CA GLU A 68 -4.58 6.18 -11.98
C GLU A 68 -5.65 5.79 -10.95
N THR A 69 -5.49 4.66 -10.24
CA THR A 69 -6.38 4.24 -9.17
C THR A 69 -6.41 5.26 -8.03
N GLU A 70 -5.31 5.98 -7.77
CA GLU A 70 -5.26 7.00 -6.71
C GLU A 70 -6.08 8.24 -7.07
N ILE A 71 -6.15 8.60 -8.37
CA ILE A 71 -6.90 9.76 -8.83
C ILE A 71 -8.42 9.56 -8.65
N HIS A 72 -8.90 8.33 -8.79
CA HIS A 72 -10.31 7.98 -8.66
C HIS A 72 -10.75 7.69 -7.21
N ILE A 73 -9.80 7.73 -6.27
CA ILE A 73 -10.02 7.49 -4.83
C ILE A 73 -9.98 8.80 -4.03
N LEU A 74 -9.46 9.87 -4.63
CA LEU A 74 -9.49 11.25 -4.11
C LEU A 74 -10.88 11.88 -4.30
#